data_AF-A0A1X7BPS0-F1
#
_entry.id   AF-A0A1X7BPS0-F1
#
_cell.length_a   1.000
_cell.length_b   1.000
_cell.length_c   1.000
_cell.angle_alpha   90.00
_cell.angle_beta   90.00
_cell.angle_gamma   90.00
#
_symmetry.space_group_name_H-M   'P 1'
#
loop_
_entity.id
_entity.type
_entity.pdbx_description
1 polymer ?
#
loop_
_entity_poly.entity_id
_entity_poly.type
_entity_poly.pdbx_seq_one_letter_code
_entity_poly.pdbx_strand_id
1 'polypeptide(L)' 'MFRPIRTLIIMAMVFIAGVFYERHQHGERCVAAGGEMKSGLCTGAAG' A
#
# COMPACT_ATOMS: atom_id res chain seq x y z
N MET A 1 -30.57 14.47 -8.00
CA MET A 1 -29.55 15.36 -7.42
C MET A 1 -28.54 14.53 -6.60
N PHE A 2 -27.65 13.75 -7.23
CA PHE A 2 -26.70 12.85 -6.51
C PHE A 2 -25.27 12.90 -7.08
N ARG A 3 -24.90 14.02 -7.72
CA ARG A 3 -23.54 14.22 -8.24
C ARG A 3 -22.42 14.25 -7.18
N PRO A 4 -22.59 14.83 -5.97
CA PRO A 4 -21.49 14.89 -5.01
C PRO A 4 -21.17 13.54 -4.34
N ILE A 5 -22.11 12.61 -4.31
CA ILE A 5 -21.88 11.26 -3.76
C ILE A 5 -20.88 10.49 -4.65
N ARG A 6 -20.99 10.63 -5.97
CA ARG A 6 -20.08 9.97 -6.91
C ARG A 6 -18.63 10.45 -6.76
N THR A 7 -18.42 11.75 -6.54
CA THR A 7 -17.07 12.29 -6.33
C THR A 7 -16.45 11.82 -5.02
N LEU A 8 -17.25 11.72 -3.95
CA LEU A 8 -16.78 11.20 -2.66
C LEU A 8 -16.39 9.72 -2.74
N ILE A 9 -17.17 8.91 -3.46
CA ILE A 9 -16.86 7.48 -3.67
C ILE A 9 -15.54 7.32 -4.44
N ILE A 10 -15.33 8.10 -5.51
CA ILE A 10 -14.09 8.05 -6.29
C ILE A 10 -12.89 8.48 -5.43
N MET A 11 -13.04 9.55 -4.64
CA MET A 11 -12.00 10.02 -3.73
C MET A 11 -11.63 8.96 -2.68
N ALA A 12 -12.63 8.30 -2.09
CA ALA A 12 -12.41 7.20 -1.14
C ALA A 12 -11.71 6.00 -1.79
N MET A 13 -12.10 5.62 -3.02
CA MET A 13 -11.45 4.52 -3.75
C MET A 13 -9.97 4.82 -4.04
N VAL A 14 -9.65 6.04 -4.50
CA VAL A 14 -8.26 6.45 -4.77
C VAL A 14 -7.44 6.47 -3.48
N PHE A 15 -8.02 6.95 -2.37
CA PHE A 15 -7.36 6.94 -1.07
C PHE A 15 -7.04 5.52 -0.59
N ILE A 16 -8.01 4.60 -0.66
CA ILE A 16 -7.80 3.19 -0.30
C ILE A 16 -6.75 2.55 -1.19
N ALA A 17 -6.82 2.77 -2.51
CA ALA A 17 -5.83 2.26 -3.46
C ALA A 17 -4.42 2.77 -3.13
N GLY A 18 -4.27 4.06 -2.79
CA GLY A 18 -3.00 4.64 -2.36
C GLY A 18 -2.46 4.03 -1.06
N VAL A 19 -3.30 3.85 -0.04
CA VAL A 19 -2.92 3.21 1.23
C VAL A 19 -2.50 1.76 1.01
N PHE A 20 -3.25 1.00 0.20
CA PHE A 20 -2.86 -0.35 -0.17
C PHE A 20 -1.54 -0.35 -0.95
N TYR A 21 -1.37 0.55 -1.90
CA TYR A 21 -0.15 0.67 -2.68
C TYR A 21 1.07 1.00 -1.80
N GLU A 22 0.96 1.91 -0.83
CA GLU A 22 2.03 2.17 0.14
C GLU A 22 2.34 0.93 0.98
N ARG A 23 1.31 0.27 1.53
CA ARG A 23 1.47 -0.97 2.31
C ARG A 23 2.18 -2.06 1.49
N HIS A 24 1.83 -2.20 0.22
CA HIS A 24 2.46 -3.13 -0.71
C HIS A 24 3.88 -2.70 -1.08
N GLN A 25 4.16 -1.43 -1.35
CA GLN A 25 5.51 -0.95 -1.65
C GLN A 25 6.48 -1.17 -0.49
N HIS A 26 6.05 -1.00 0.76
CA HIS A 26 6.90 -1.35 1.91
C HIS A 26 7.19 -2.86 1.95
N GLY A 27 6.20 -3.68 1.61
CA GLY A 27 6.34 -5.14 1.47
C GLY A 27 7.34 -5.54 0.39
N GLU A 28 7.13 -5.00 -0.81
CA GLU A 28 7.90 -5.32 -2.00
C GLU A 28 9.31 -4.77 -1.95
N ARG A 29 9.58 -3.60 -1.34
CA ARG A 29 10.96 -3.12 -1.17
C ARG A 29 11.81 -4.06 -0.33
N CYS A 30 11.22 -4.71 0.66
CA CYS A 30 11.90 -5.72 1.46
C CYS A 30 12.13 -7.01 0.70
N VAL A 31 11.11 -7.51 0.00
CA VAL A 31 11.21 -8.72 -0.84
C VAL A 31 12.18 -8.52 -2.00
N ALA A 32 12.16 -7.35 -2.64
CA ALA A 32 13.08 -6.98 -3.71
C ALA A 32 14.53 -6.80 -3.23
N ALA A 33 14.73 -6.39 -1.96
CA ALA A 33 16.04 -6.37 -1.31
C ALA A 33 16.51 -7.77 -0.83
N GLY A 34 15.77 -8.83 -1.17
CA GLY A 34 16.08 -10.21 -0.79
C GLY A 34 15.67 -10.57 0.65
N GLY A 35 14.93 -9.71 1.34
CA GLY A 35 14.44 -9.92 2.70
C GLY A 35 12.97 -10.34 2.75
N GLU A 36 12.55 -10.98 3.84
CA GLU A 36 11.18 -11.38 4.08
C GLU A 36 10.50 -10.38 5.04
N MET A 37 9.30 -9.92 4.70
CA MET A 37 8.51 -9.04 5.57
C MET A 37 7.80 -9.85 6.65
N LYS A 38 8.43 -9.93 7.83
CA LYS A 38 7.83 -10.53 9.03
C LYS A 38 7.43 -9.43 10.00
N SER A 39 6.18 -9.46 10.48
CA SER A 39 5.67 -8.55 11.52
C SER A 39 5.83 -7.04 11.21
N GLY A 40 5.82 -6.64 9.94
CA GLY A 40 6.04 -5.24 9.53
C GLY A 40 7.50 -4.78 9.58
N LEU A 41 8.44 -5.70 9.79
CA LEU A 41 9.88 -5.47 9.78
C LEU A 41 10.52 -6.24 8.62
N CYS A 42 11.43 -5.56 7.93
CA CYS A 42 12.28 -6.15 6.90
C CYS A 42 13.29 -7.07 7.56
N THR A 43 13.21 -8.39 7.34
CA THR A 43 14.13 -9.34 7.97
C THR A 43 14.87 -10.14 6.90
N GLY A 44 16.20 -10.23 6.96
CA GLY A 44 16.98 -10.99 5.98
C GLY A 44 17.34 -10.27 4.68
N ALA A 45 17.13 -8.95 4.58
CA ALA A 45 17.78 -8.15 3.55
C ALA A 45 19.30 -8.21 3.82
N ALA A 46 20.03 -8.91 2.96
CA ALA A 46 21.46 -9.12 3.12
C ALA A 46 22.19 -7.77 3.08
N GLY A 47 22.82 -7.42 4.20
CA GLY A 47 24.03 -6.61 4.20
C GLY A 47 25.22 -7.47 3.79
#